data_AF-R5P6U1-F1
#
_entry.id   AF-R5P6U1-F1
#
_cell.length_a   1.000
_cell.length_b   1.000
_cell.length_c   1.000
_cell.angle_alpha   90.00
_cell.angle_beta   90.00
_cell.angle_gamma   90.00
#
_symmetry.space_group_name_H-M   'P 1'
#
loop_
_entity.id
_entity.type
_entity.pdbx_description
1 polymer ?
#
loop_
_entity_poly.entity_id
_entity_poly.type
_entity_poly.pdbx_seq_one_letter_code
_entity_poly.pdbx_strand_id
1 'polypeptide(L)'
;MKKILINIGWIFALAGILFSCEKSKLEHLYEGPWFLAFQSGELTAVESEPDPVEIPVQLVSTVRNTPVKVDFTINAGSLIAGEDYELLNESQTLTFAPGELTQYIRVQLHDNLDINGDQQIVFTLTSNDADIQIGQPGTGSKRDACTLIVKDDDCPLELNLFSGKVKGKETTPWWDKVEFPATFTPIEELAPGKIKYHVSGIFFAVQLEYAYNAWLGTADQAEYNEVEVVIDFTNPAKPTMSWEEQLSVTVYWDGDTTGDEYWIQAAVNQPIAISTCDKTLEFTYYMANPDWARSYAFRVAFNFGD
;
A
#
# COMPACT_ATOMS: atom_id res chain seq x y z
N MET A 1 -30.60 81.07 52.75
CA MET A 1 -31.72 80.50 53.53
C MET A 1 -31.94 79.06 53.07
N LYS A 2 -31.99 78.09 54.00
CA LYS A 2 -32.75 76.82 54.03
C LYS A 2 -33.01 76.10 52.69
N LYS A 3 -32.86 74.79 52.47
CA LYS A 3 -32.58 73.57 53.26
C LYS A 3 -32.43 72.45 52.20
N ILE A 4 -31.42 71.60 52.36
CA ILE A 4 -31.46 70.12 52.36
C ILE A 4 -32.71 69.48 51.72
N LEU A 5 -32.51 68.61 50.72
CA LEU A 5 -33.08 67.25 50.68
C LEU A 5 -32.22 66.35 49.76
N ILE A 6 -31.72 65.29 50.38
CA ILE A 6 -30.98 64.15 49.84
C ILE A 6 -32.02 63.08 49.47
N ASN A 7 -31.90 62.44 48.30
CA ASN A 7 -31.92 60.96 48.18
C ASN A 7 -31.74 60.43 46.74
N ILE A 8 -30.69 59.59 46.58
CA ILE A 8 -30.64 58.22 46.01
C ILE A 8 -31.23 58.05 44.59
N GLY A 9 -30.57 57.50 43.58
CA GLY A 9 -29.32 56.76 43.41
C GLY A 9 -28.95 56.83 41.92
N TRP A 10 -27.74 56.49 41.47
CA TRP A 10 -27.35 55.13 41.14
C TRP A 10 -25.82 55.09 41.00
N ILE A 11 -25.25 54.00 41.50
CA ILE A 11 -23.83 53.67 41.51
C ILE A 11 -23.41 53.24 40.10
N PHE A 12 -22.35 53.84 39.56
CA PHE A 12 -21.47 53.18 38.60
C PHE A 12 -20.02 53.39 39.04
N ALA A 13 -19.44 52.32 39.55
CA ALA A 13 -18.03 52.24 39.90
C ALA A 13 -17.19 52.20 38.62
N LEU A 14 -16.26 53.15 38.47
CA LEU A 14 -15.18 53.04 37.50
C LEU A 14 -13.85 52.97 38.27
N ALA A 15 -13.43 51.74 38.54
CA ALA A 15 -12.13 51.42 39.08
C ALA A 15 -11.06 51.65 38.00
N GLY A 16 -10.33 52.75 38.10
CA GLY A 16 -9.11 52.98 37.34
C GLY A 16 -7.97 52.17 37.94
N ILE A 17 -7.87 50.90 37.55
CA ILE A 17 -6.75 50.01 37.88
C ILE A 17 -5.54 50.45 37.04
N LEU A 18 -4.44 50.76 37.72
CA LEU A 18 -3.11 50.93 37.14
C LEU A 18 -2.71 49.62 36.45
N PHE A 19 -2.67 49.62 35.12
CA PHE A 19 -1.97 48.56 34.39
C PHE A 19 -0.46 48.83 34.49
N SER A 20 0.16 48.25 35.52
CA SER A 20 1.55 47.82 35.43
C SER A 20 1.66 46.86 34.25
N CYS A 21 2.26 47.31 33.15
CA CYS A 21 2.62 46.43 32.04
C CYS A 21 4.05 45.95 32.28
N GLU A 22 4.25 45.07 33.25
CA GLU A 22 5.46 44.26 33.30
C GLU A 22 5.27 43.07 32.35
N LYS A 23 5.59 43.29 31.07
CA LYS A 23 5.82 42.19 30.14
C LYS A 23 7.28 41.74 30.27
N SER A 24 7.64 41.12 31.40
CA SER A 24 8.72 40.15 31.37
C SER A 24 8.16 38.89 30.69
N LYS A 25 8.09 38.93 29.36
CA LYS A 25 8.13 37.68 28.60
C LYS A 25 9.52 37.12 28.86
N LEU A 26 9.65 36.32 29.91
CA LEU A 26 10.68 35.30 29.99
C LEU A 26 10.45 34.40 28.78
N GLU A 27 11.13 34.71 27.67
CA GLU A 27 11.37 33.70 26.66
C GLU A 27 12.16 32.61 27.39
N HIS A 28 11.51 31.47 27.64
CA HIS A 28 12.17 30.26 28.11
C HIS A 28 13.10 29.78 26.98
N LEU A 29 14.20 30.51 26.78
CA LEU A 29 15.34 30.03 26.02
C LEU A 29 15.89 28.86 26.84
N TYR A 30 15.88 27.68 26.23
CA TYR A 30 16.48 26.51 26.85
C TYR A 30 17.96 26.80 27.03
N GLU A 31 18.45 26.85 28.28
CA GLU A 31 19.84 27.19 28.61
C GLU A 31 20.74 25.95 28.80
N GLY A 32 20.21 24.77 28.48
CA GLY A 32 20.92 23.51 28.59
C GLY A 32 20.42 22.60 29.73
N PRO A 33 21.04 21.42 29.89
CA PRO A 33 22.25 20.96 29.20
C PRO A 33 22.03 20.70 27.69
N TRP A 34 22.99 21.08 26.85
CA TRP A 34 22.93 20.81 25.41
C TRP A 34 22.98 19.32 25.14
N PHE A 35 22.25 18.86 24.13
CA PHE A 35 22.18 17.44 23.82
C PHE A 35 22.09 17.14 22.32
N LEU A 36 22.49 15.91 21.98
CA LEU A 36 22.31 15.26 20.70
C LEU A 36 21.32 14.11 20.87
N ALA A 37 20.27 14.07 20.06
CA ALA A 37 19.27 13.01 20.14
C ALA A 37 18.59 12.80 18.79
N PHE A 38 18.08 11.60 18.55
CA PHE A 38 17.13 11.36 17.49
C PHE A 38 15.83 12.16 17.73
N GLN A 39 15.21 12.65 16.66
CA GLN A 39 13.94 13.36 16.76
C GLN A 39 12.81 12.44 17.24
N SER A 40 12.86 11.16 16.84
CA SER A 40 11.95 10.09 17.28
C SER A 40 12.73 8.91 17.81
N GLY A 41 12.12 8.10 18.68
CA GLY A 41 12.68 6.80 19.06
C GLY A 41 12.37 5.68 18.05
N GLU A 42 11.40 5.93 17.18
CA GLU A 42 10.95 4.97 16.17
C GLU A 42 10.52 5.69 14.88
N LEU A 43 10.81 5.06 13.74
CA LEU A 43 10.36 5.42 12.41
C LEU A 43 9.86 4.16 11.70
N THR A 44 9.07 4.33 10.64
CA THR A 44 8.59 3.24 9.81
C THR A 44 8.76 3.63 8.34
N ALA A 45 9.23 2.72 7.52
CA ALA A 45 9.33 2.86 6.07
C ALA A 45 8.96 1.54 5.40
N VAL A 46 8.46 1.60 4.17
CA VAL A 46 8.16 0.44 3.32
C VAL A 46 9.35 0.23 2.39
N GLU A 47 9.78 -1.01 2.17
CA GLU A 47 10.99 -1.28 1.37
C GLU A 47 10.83 -0.96 -0.13
N SER A 48 9.59 -0.96 -0.63
CA SER A 48 9.26 -0.56 -2.00
C SER A 48 9.29 0.95 -2.27
N GLU A 49 9.45 1.78 -1.22
CA GLU A 49 9.59 3.23 -1.39
C GLU A 49 10.99 3.57 -1.96
N PRO A 50 11.07 4.26 -3.11
CA PRO A 50 12.34 4.43 -3.83
C PRO A 50 13.27 5.44 -3.17
N ASP A 51 12.75 6.38 -2.37
CA ASP A 51 13.53 7.43 -1.75
C ASP A 51 14.23 6.93 -0.47
N PRO A 52 15.48 7.33 -0.21
CA PRO A 52 16.17 6.98 1.03
C PRO A 52 15.40 7.45 2.27
N VAL A 53 15.32 6.58 3.28
CA VAL A 53 14.78 6.91 4.58
C VAL A 53 15.74 7.87 5.30
N GLU A 54 15.25 9.03 5.69
CA GLU A 54 15.99 10.01 6.48
C GLU A 54 15.68 9.86 7.98
N ILE A 55 16.70 9.49 8.77
CA ILE A 55 16.61 9.40 10.24
C ILE A 55 17.20 10.69 10.84
N PRO A 56 16.36 11.65 11.28
CA PRO A 56 16.82 12.94 11.79
C PRO A 56 17.46 12.84 13.18
N VAL A 57 18.68 13.36 13.26
CA VAL A 57 19.43 13.60 14.50
C VAL A 57 19.47 15.10 14.76
N GLN A 58 19.01 15.51 15.94
CA GLN A 58 18.97 16.90 16.34
C GLN A 58 20.13 17.24 17.26
N LEU A 59 20.76 18.39 16.98
CA LEU A 59 21.70 19.06 17.84
C LEU A 59 20.99 20.23 18.54
N VAL A 60 20.71 20.08 19.83
CA VAL A 60 20.13 21.14 20.64
C VAL A 60 21.24 21.84 21.41
N SER A 61 21.68 22.99 20.88
CA SER A 61 22.75 23.81 21.46
C SER A 61 22.56 25.29 21.13
N THR A 62 23.41 26.16 21.68
CA THR A 62 23.60 27.50 21.12
C THR A 62 24.24 27.41 19.73
N VAL A 63 24.06 28.45 18.90
CA VAL A 63 24.70 28.50 17.57
C VAL A 63 26.21 28.28 17.70
N ARG A 64 26.71 27.24 17.02
CA ARG A 64 28.13 26.89 17.02
C ARG A 64 28.82 27.45 15.78
N ASN A 65 30.06 27.91 15.96
CA ASN A 65 30.90 28.44 14.89
C ASN A 65 31.92 27.42 14.35
N THR A 66 31.94 26.22 14.93
CA THR A 66 32.78 25.10 14.51
C THR A 66 31.87 23.89 14.25
N PRO A 67 32.23 23.01 13.30
CA PRO A 67 31.46 21.80 13.07
C PRO A 67 31.45 20.88 14.30
N VAL A 68 30.42 20.05 14.41
CA VAL A 68 30.32 18.98 15.40
C VAL A 68 30.25 17.64 14.67
N LYS A 69 31.13 16.71 15.01
CA LYS A 69 31.09 15.35 14.51
C LYS A 69 30.44 14.43 15.53
N VAL A 70 29.53 13.61 15.05
CA VAL A 70 28.75 12.68 15.87
C VAL A 70 28.84 11.30 15.25
N ASP A 71 29.38 10.35 16.00
CA ASP A 71 29.45 8.96 15.57
C ASP A 71 28.19 8.22 15.98
N PHE A 72 27.79 7.27 15.14
CA PHE A 72 26.70 6.36 15.42
C PHE A 72 27.09 4.92 15.07
N THR A 73 26.29 3.97 15.53
CA THR A 73 26.37 2.56 15.12
C THR A 73 25.02 2.09 14.63
N ILE A 74 25.05 1.03 13.82
CA ILE A 74 23.88 0.39 13.23
C ILE A 74 23.84 -1.08 13.66
N ASN A 75 22.65 -1.57 14.00
CA ASN A 75 22.36 -2.99 14.17
C ASN A 75 21.12 -3.33 13.34
N ALA A 76 21.32 -4.02 12.22
CA ALA A 76 20.27 -4.30 11.25
C ALA A 76 19.55 -5.64 11.48
N GLY A 77 19.84 -6.34 12.59
CA GLY A 77 19.21 -7.62 12.89
C GLY A 77 19.48 -8.67 11.80
N SER A 78 18.42 -9.12 11.15
CA SER A 78 18.45 -10.09 10.04
C SER A 78 18.72 -9.45 8.67
N LEU A 79 18.56 -8.13 8.53
CA LEU A 79 18.78 -7.42 7.28
C LEU A 79 20.28 -7.43 6.90
N ILE A 80 20.56 -7.73 5.65
CA ILE A 80 21.88 -7.88 5.04
C ILE A 80 22.25 -6.59 4.30
N ALA A 81 23.35 -5.96 4.70
CA ALA A 81 23.85 -4.76 4.04
C ALA A 81 24.28 -5.07 2.59
N GLY A 82 23.86 -4.23 1.64
CA GLY A 82 24.07 -4.39 0.21
C GLY A 82 23.02 -5.27 -0.49
N GLU A 83 22.26 -6.07 0.26
CA GLU A 83 21.15 -6.88 -0.26
C GLU A 83 19.81 -6.21 0.08
N ASP A 84 19.51 -6.00 1.37
CA ASP A 84 18.23 -5.44 1.83
C ASP A 84 18.28 -3.92 2.04
N TYR A 85 19.48 -3.37 2.31
CA TYR A 85 19.66 -1.93 2.49
C TYR A 85 21.08 -1.46 2.17
N GLU A 86 21.21 -0.18 1.85
CA GLU A 86 22.48 0.54 1.74
C GLU A 86 22.51 1.73 2.70
N LEU A 87 23.56 1.81 3.53
CA LEU A 87 23.79 2.96 4.41
C LEU A 87 24.59 4.04 3.65
N LEU A 88 23.96 5.17 3.34
CA LEU A 88 24.60 6.24 2.56
C LEU A 88 25.63 7.04 3.37
N ASN A 89 25.58 6.93 4.70
CA ASN A 89 26.57 7.48 5.62
C ASN A 89 27.63 6.42 5.97
N GLU A 90 28.41 5.96 4.98
CA GLU A 90 29.36 4.84 5.14
C GLU A 90 30.37 5.01 6.28
N SER A 91 30.78 6.25 6.57
CA SER A 91 31.73 6.54 7.65
C SER A 91 31.12 6.40 9.05
N GLN A 92 29.80 6.24 9.16
CA GLN A 92 29.05 6.22 10.42
C GLN A 92 29.29 7.46 11.30
N THR A 93 29.56 8.60 10.66
CA THR A 93 29.77 9.90 11.30
C THR A 93 28.90 10.95 10.62
N LEU A 94 28.09 11.65 11.41
CA LEU A 94 27.38 12.86 11.00
C LEU A 94 28.26 14.08 11.27
N THR A 95 28.30 15.04 10.35
CA THR A 95 28.95 16.33 10.57
C THR A 95 27.89 17.41 10.50
N PHE A 96 27.66 18.10 11.62
CA PHE A 96 26.85 19.31 11.67
C PHE A 96 27.76 20.49 11.35
N ALA A 97 27.53 21.18 10.24
CA ALA A 97 28.23 22.41 9.91
C ALA A 97 27.84 23.54 10.90
N PRO A 98 28.62 24.64 10.96
CA PRO A 98 28.25 25.79 11.77
C PRO A 98 26.83 26.29 11.47
N GLY A 99 25.98 26.31 12.51
CA GLY A 99 24.58 26.72 12.41
C GLY A 99 23.59 25.60 12.04
N GLU A 100 24.05 24.41 11.66
CA GLU A 100 23.16 23.26 11.42
C GLU A 100 22.75 22.62 12.75
N LEU A 101 21.45 22.41 12.92
CA LEU A 101 20.86 21.81 14.12
C LEU A 101 20.21 20.46 13.84
N THR A 102 20.20 20.02 12.58
CA THR A 102 19.66 18.73 12.16
C THR A 102 20.54 18.14 11.08
N GLN A 103 20.90 16.89 11.26
CA GLN A 103 21.55 16.05 10.26
C GLN A 103 20.76 14.75 10.14
N TYR A 104 20.97 14.03 9.04
CA TYR A 104 20.23 12.81 8.74
C TYR A 104 21.20 11.66 8.57
N ILE A 105 20.90 10.54 9.23
CA ILE A 105 21.38 9.24 8.78
C ILE A 105 20.46 8.84 7.62
N ARG A 106 21.02 8.41 6.50
CA ARG A 106 20.26 8.04 5.31
C ARG A 106 20.48 6.57 4.97
N VAL A 107 19.36 5.88 4.77
CA VAL A 107 19.32 4.45 4.47
C VAL A 107 18.48 4.27 3.22
N GLN A 108 19.08 3.75 2.15
CA GLN A 108 18.33 3.26 1.01
C GLN A 108 17.84 1.85 1.35
N LEU A 109 16.55 1.59 1.24
CA LEU A 109 15.99 0.24 1.32
C LEU A 109 15.95 -0.36 -0.09
N HIS A 110 16.11 -1.68 -0.19
CA HIS A 110 16.05 -2.41 -1.45
C HIS A 110 14.80 -3.28 -1.50
N ASP A 111 13.88 -2.90 -2.37
CA ASP A 111 12.70 -3.68 -2.74
C ASP A 111 13.09 -5.07 -3.27
N ASN A 112 12.46 -6.12 -2.74
CA ASN A 112 12.69 -7.49 -3.18
C ASN A 112 11.35 -8.24 -3.40
N LEU A 113 11.31 -9.56 -3.17
CA LEU A 113 10.10 -10.38 -3.34
C LEU A 113 9.92 -11.37 -2.18
N ASP A 114 10.78 -11.28 -1.16
CA ASP A 114 10.89 -12.27 -0.10
C ASP A 114 9.94 -11.89 1.05
N ILE A 115 9.01 -12.80 1.39
CA ILE A 115 8.06 -12.59 2.48
C ILE A 115 8.74 -12.85 3.83
N ASN A 116 9.49 -11.85 4.30
CA ASN A 116 10.29 -11.95 5.50
C ASN A 116 9.60 -11.33 6.73
N GLY A 117 8.45 -10.69 6.52
CA GLY A 117 7.72 -9.91 7.51
C GLY A 117 8.49 -8.65 7.92
N ASP A 118 7.86 -7.81 8.75
CA ASP A 118 8.50 -6.58 9.23
C ASP A 118 9.83 -6.86 9.94
N GLN A 119 10.87 -6.14 9.53
CA GLN A 119 12.21 -6.19 10.12
C GLN A 119 12.59 -4.83 10.73
N GLN A 120 13.75 -4.76 11.38
CA GLN A 120 14.14 -3.52 12.05
C GLN A 120 15.65 -3.27 11.99
N ILE A 121 15.99 -1.99 11.89
CA ILE A 121 17.34 -1.47 12.02
C ILE A 121 17.39 -0.52 13.21
N VAL A 122 18.31 -0.75 14.15
CA VAL A 122 18.53 0.10 15.31
C VAL A 122 19.77 0.97 15.11
N PHE A 123 19.59 2.28 15.16
CA PHE A 123 20.66 3.28 15.14
C PHE A 123 20.94 3.76 16.56
N THR A 124 22.21 3.88 16.95
CA THR A 124 22.60 4.38 18.29
C THR A 124 23.67 5.45 18.15
N LEU A 125 23.48 6.63 18.76
CA LEU A 125 24.53 7.64 18.86
C LEU A 125 25.57 7.20 19.90
N THR A 126 26.85 7.22 19.55
CA THR A 126 27.90 6.63 20.41
C THR A 126 28.91 7.65 20.92
N SER A 127 29.23 8.68 20.13
CA SER A 127 30.30 9.63 20.46
C SER A 127 30.07 10.99 19.78
N ASN A 128 30.67 12.05 20.32
CA ASN A 128 30.83 13.32 19.62
C ASN A 128 32.11 14.04 20.04
N ASP A 129 32.61 14.94 19.17
CA ASP A 129 33.86 15.69 19.38
C ASP A 129 33.68 17.03 20.13
N ALA A 130 32.46 17.34 20.58
CA ALA A 130 32.07 18.64 21.12
C ALA A 130 31.63 18.63 22.59
N ASP A 131 31.82 17.50 23.30
CA ASP A 131 31.43 17.26 24.69
C ASP A 131 29.94 17.59 24.96
N ILE A 132 29.08 17.24 23.99
CA ILE A 132 27.64 17.42 24.08
C ILE A 132 27.01 16.15 24.64
N GLN A 133 26.01 16.28 25.51
CA GLN A 133 25.33 15.13 26.09
C GLN A 133 24.63 14.31 24.99
N ILE A 134 24.83 13.00 24.96
CA ILE A 134 24.03 12.11 24.12
C ILE A 134 22.73 11.78 24.86
N GLY A 135 21.61 11.96 24.16
CA GLY A 135 20.26 11.76 24.64
C GLY A 135 19.67 12.96 25.38
N GLN A 136 18.34 13.06 25.33
CA GLN A 136 17.55 14.10 25.94
C GLN A 136 17.79 14.19 27.46
N PRO A 137 17.83 15.41 28.02
CA PRO A 137 17.91 15.64 29.45
C PRO A 137 16.64 15.15 30.16
N GLY A 138 16.75 14.95 31.47
CA GLY A 138 15.63 14.52 32.31
C GLY A 138 15.42 13.00 32.33
N THR A 139 14.23 12.61 32.82
CA THR A 139 13.85 11.21 33.10
C THR A 139 13.01 10.56 32.00
N GLY A 140 12.72 11.28 30.91
CA GLY A 140 12.00 10.75 29.75
C GLY A 140 12.87 9.85 28.88
N SER A 141 12.33 9.47 27.71
CA SER A 141 13.10 8.74 26.70
C SER A 141 14.34 9.53 26.31
N LYS A 142 15.51 8.87 26.34
CA LYS A 142 16.79 9.48 25.97
C LYS A 142 16.85 9.78 24.48
N ARG A 143 16.20 8.99 23.61
CA ARG A 143 16.34 9.12 22.15
C ARG A 143 17.81 9.18 21.70
N ASP A 144 18.67 8.47 22.41
CA ASP A 144 20.05 8.17 22.03
C ASP A 144 20.11 6.99 21.04
N ALA A 145 19.00 6.26 20.89
CA ALA A 145 18.75 5.29 19.84
C ALA A 145 17.43 5.59 19.09
N CYS A 146 17.36 5.13 17.83
CA CYS A 146 16.18 5.14 16.99
C CYS A 146 16.02 3.79 16.28
N THR A 147 14.83 3.20 16.34
CA THR A 147 14.48 2.00 15.59
C THR A 147 13.78 2.39 14.29
N LEU A 148 14.33 1.99 13.15
CA LEU A 148 13.60 2.00 11.88
C LEU A 148 12.92 0.63 11.72
N ILE A 149 11.60 0.62 11.66
CA ILE A 149 10.80 -0.54 11.26
C ILE A 149 10.73 -0.53 9.73
N VAL A 150 11.27 -1.56 9.11
CA VAL A 150 11.17 -1.82 7.67
C VAL A 150 9.95 -2.70 7.47
N LYS A 151 8.96 -2.17 6.76
CA LYS A 151 7.72 -2.87 6.40
C LYS A 151 7.96 -3.67 5.14
N ASP A 152 7.65 -4.96 5.27
CA ASP A 152 7.53 -5.90 4.16
C ASP A 152 6.16 -5.70 3.51
N ASP A 153 6.16 -5.30 2.24
CA ASP A 153 4.96 -5.20 1.41
C ASP A 153 4.93 -6.25 0.28
N ASP A 154 5.76 -7.30 0.39
CA ASP A 154 5.75 -8.42 -0.53
C ASP A 154 4.64 -9.42 -0.21
N CYS A 155 3.77 -9.60 -1.20
CA CYS A 155 2.67 -10.53 -1.12
C CYS A 155 2.55 -11.37 -2.40
N PRO A 156 3.58 -12.12 -2.84
CA PRO A 156 3.58 -12.80 -4.13
C PRO A 156 2.36 -13.71 -4.30
N LEU A 157 1.74 -13.66 -5.48
CA LEU A 157 0.61 -14.53 -5.80
C LEU A 157 1.11 -15.96 -6.06
N GLU A 158 0.71 -16.91 -5.21
CA GLU A 158 1.13 -18.30 -5.35
C GLU A 158 0.38 -19.03 -6.49
N LEU A 159 1.09 -19.85 -7.26
CA LEU A 159 0.54 -20.66 -8.37
C LEU A 159 -0.59 -21.60 -7.92
N ASN A 160 -0.57 -22.06 -6.67
CA ASN A 160 -1.55 -22.98 -6.11
C ASN A 160 -2.95 -22.36 -5.97
N LEU A 161 -3.09 -21.03 -6.00
CA LEU A 161 -4.39 -20.35 -5.94
C LEU A 161 -5.27 -20.65 -7.16
N PHE A 162 -4.65 -21.08 -8.25
CA PHE A 162 -5.33 -21.51 -9.47
C PHE A 162 -5.57 -23.02 -9.53
N SER A 163 -5.25 -23.78 -8.46
CA SER A 163 -5.43 -25.23 -8.46
C SER A 163 -6.86 -25.62 -8.06
N GLY A 164 -7.63 -26.13 -9.03
CA GLY A 164 -8.97 -26.67 -8.79
C GLY A 164 -10.10 -25.65 -9.00
N LYS A 165 -11.20 -25.81 -8.25
CA LYS A 165 -12.38 -24.93 -8.34
C LYS A 165 -12.15 -23.68 -7.50
N VAL A 166 -12.12 -22.52 -8.16
CA VAL A 166 -12.00 -21.21 -7.52
C VAL A 166 -13.36 -20.53 -7.48
N LYS A 167 -13.63 -19.77 -6.41
CA LYS A 167 -14.85 -18.97 -6.33
C LYS A 167 -14.65 -17.69 -7.13
N GLY A 168 -15.46 -17.53 -8.15
CA GLY A 168 -15.50 -16.34 -8.98
C GLY A 168 -16.88 -15.70 -8.96
N LYS A 169 -16.91 -14.43 -9.32
CA LYS A 169 -18.13 -13.66 -9.54
C LYS A 169 -18.04 -12.94 -10.86
N GLU A 170 -19.09 -13.06 -11.65
CA GLU A 170 -19.23 -12.47 -12.99
C GLU A 170 -20.41 -11.52 -12.90
N THR A 171 -20.19 -10.28 -13.31
CA THR A 171 -21.19 -9.22 -13.25
C THR A 171 -21.42 -8.64 -14.63
N THR A 172 -22.68 -8.27 -14.87
CA THR A 172 -23.13 -7.68 -16.13
C THR A 172 -23.80 -6.32 -15.85
N PRO A 173 -23.93 -5.44 -16.85
CA PRO A 173 -24.56 -4.13 -16.64
C PRO A 173 -26.06 -4.16 -16.27
N TRP A 174 -26.76 -5.26 -16.54
CA TRP A 174 -28.21 -5.40 -16.32
C TRP A 174 -28.59 -6.44 -15.26
N TRP A 175 -27.62 -7.12 -14.66
CA TRP A 175 -27.88 -8.10 -13.62
C TRP A 175 -26.74 -8.22 -12.62
N ASP A 176 -27.11 -8.31 -11.35
CA ASP A 176 -26.19 -8.30 -10.22
C ASP A 176 -26.08 -9.68 -9.56
N LYS A 177 -24.83 -10.19 -9.55
CA LYS A 177 -24.27 -11.24 -8.68
C LYS A 177 -24.74 -12.68 -8.94
N VAL A 178 -24.02 -13.38 -9.80
CA VAL A 178 -23.94 -14.85 -9.73
C VAL A 178 -22.52 -15.22 -9.29
N GLU A 179 -22.41 -15.83 -8.11
CA GLU A 179 -21.20 -16.56 -7.72
C GLU A 179 -21.19 -17.90 -8.45
N PHE A 180 -20.04 -18.28 -8.99
CA PHE A 180 -19.85 -19.57 -9.65
C PHE A 180 -18.50 -20.17 -9.29
N PRO A 181 -18.39 -21.50 -9.37
CA PRO A 181 -17.10 -22.15 -9.42
C PRO A 181 -16.50 -21.99 -10.82
N ALA A 182 -15.37 -21.29 -10.94
CA ALA A 182 -14.51 -21.42 -12.11
C ALA A 182 -13.49 -22.52 -11.88
N THR A 183 -13.01 -23.17 -12.94
CA THR A 183 -11.91 -24.12 -12.83
C THR A 183 -10.78 -23.69 -13.75
N PHE A 184 -9.57 -23.56 -13.20
CA PHE A 184 -8.35 -23.36 -13.96
C PHE A 184 -7.60 -24.68 -14.02
N THR A 185 -7.50 -25.27 -15.21
CA THR A 185 -6.81 -26.53 -15.45
C THR A 185 -5.51 -26.24 -16.20
N PRO A 186 -4.33 -26.47 -15.60
CA PRO A 186 -3.05 -26.21 -16.27
C PRO A 186 -2.88 -27.14 -17.47
N ILE A 187 -2.43 -26.58 -18.60
CA ILE A 187 -2.19 -27.29 -19.86
C ILE A 187 -0.68 -27.49 -20.06
N GLU A 188 0.07 -26.39 -20.06
CA GLU A 188 1.47 -26.34 -20.46
C GLU A 188 2.19 -25.18 -19.74
N GLU A 189 3.42 -25.42 -19.29
CA GLU A 189 4.32 -24.34 -18.86
C GLU A 189 5.14 -23.86 -20.06
N LEU A 190 4.81 -22.66 -20.55
CA LEU A 190 5.42 -22.06 -21.75
C LEU A 190 6.85 -21.55 -21.48
N ALA A 191 7.11 -21.15 -20.23
CA ALA A 191 8.41 -20.75 -19.69
C ALA A 191 8.33 -20.84 -18.16
N PRO A 192 9.45 -20.84 -17.41
CA PRO A 192 9.42 -20.89 -15.95
C PRO A 192 8.47 -19.82 -15.34
N GLY A 193 7.40 -20.28 -14.69
CA GLY A 193 6.37 -19.39 -14.09
C GLY A 193 5.33 -18.84 -15.06
N LYS A 194 5.38 -19.18 -16.35
CA LYS A 194 4.39 -18.76 -17.37
C LYS A 194 3.59 -19.98 -17.82
N ILE A 195 2.33 -20.06 -17.41
CA ILE A 195 1.51 -21.26 -17.56
C ILE A 195 0.26 -20.95 -18.38
N LYS A 196 -0.05 -21.85 -19.32
CA LYS A 196 -1.28 -21.87 -20.09
C LYS A 196 -2.33 -22.72 -19.36
N TYR A 197 -3.56 -22.23 -19.24
CA TYR A 197 -4.67 -22.88 -18.55
C TYR A 197 -5.89 -23.01 -19.46
N HIS A 198 -6.64 -24.09 -19.30
CA HIS A 198 -8.05 -24.17 -19.69
C HIS A 198 -8.90 -23.62 -18.56
N VAL A 199 -9.80 -22.69 -18.86
CA VAL A 199 -10.70 -22.07 -17.91
C VAL A 199 -12.14 -22.42 -18.27
N SER A 200 -12.89 -22.94 -17.30
CA SER A 200 -14.30 -23.29 -17.43
C SER A 200 -15.13 -22.73 -16.29
N GLY A 201 -16.46 -22.69 -16.47
CA GLY A 201 -17.41 -22.16 -15.49
C GLY A 201 -17.50 -20.63 -15.43
N ILE A 202 -16.91 -19.93 -16.42
CA ILE A 202 -16.96 -18.47 -16.61
C ILE A 202 -17.23 -18.17 -18.09
N PHE A 203 -17.13 -16.89 -18.50
CA PHE A 203 -17.25 -16.48 -19.89
C PHE A 203 -18.66 -16.75 -20.45
N PHE A 204 -19.67 -16.11 -19.87
CA PHE A 204 -21.08 -16.20 -20.24
C PHE A 204 -21.72 -17.56 -19.93
N ALA A 205 -20.93 -18.60 -19.70
CA ALA A 205 -21.41 -19.92 -19.26
C ALA A 205 -22.30 -19.83 -18.00
N VAL A 206 -21.96 -18.92 -17.09
CA VAL A 206 -22.70 -18.66 -15.84
C VAL A 206 -24.12 -18.17 -16.07
N GLN A 207 -24.38 -17.47 -17.18
CA GLN A 207 -25.73 -17.00 -17.52
C GLN A 207 -26.61 -18.15 -18.04
N LEU A 208 -25.99 -19.22 -18.54
CA LEU A 208 -26.65 -20.34 -19.21
C LEU A 208 -26.78 -21.56 -18.29
N GLU A 209 -25.82 -21.77 -17.39
CA GLU A 209 -25.80 -22.83 -16.39
C GLU A 209 -26.16 -22.27 -15.01
N TYR A 210 -27.14 -22.88 -14.33
CA TYR A 210 -27.60 -22.63 -12.95
C TYR A 210 -28.68 -21.55 -12.70
N ALA A 211 -29.83 -22.00 -12.17
CA ALA A 211 -30.90 -21.32 -11.38
C ALA A 211 -31.42 -19.93 -11.81
N TYR A 212 -30.83 -19.30 -12.82
CA TYR A 212 -31.13 -17.99 -13.38
C TYR A 212 -31.46 -18.11 -14.88
N ASN A 213 -31.90 -19.30 -15.32
CA ASN A 213 -32.36 -19.63 -16.67
C ASN A 213 -33.59 -18.81 -17.05
N ALA A 214 -33.44 -17.53 -17.33
CA ALA A 214 -34.46 -16.73 -17.99
C ALA A 214 -34.46 -16.97 -19.51
N TRP A 215 -33.35 -17.45 -20.07
CA TRP A 215 -33.12 -17.51 -21.52
C TRP A 215 -33.31 -18.92 -22.08
N LEU A 216 -32.68 -19.95 -21.48
CA LEU A 216 -32.82 -21.32 -21.97
C LEU A 216 -34.12 -21.97 -21.49
N GLY A 217 -34.98 -22.30 -22.45
CA GLY A 217 -36.10 -23.20 -22.27
C GLY A 217 -35.63 -24.64 -22.02
N THR A 218 -36.56 -25.51 -21.60
CA THR A 218 -36.25 -26.92 -21.26
C THR A 218 -35.77 -27.77 -22.42
N ALA A 219 -35.95 -27.30 -23.66
CA ALA A 219 -35.55 -27.98 -24.89
C ALA A 219 -34.28 -27.38 -25.52
N ASP A 220 -33.81 -26.22 -25.04
CA ASP A 220 -32.59 -25.59 -25.52
C ASP A 220 -31.35 -26.29 -24.94
N GLN A 221 -30.24 -26.26 -25.68
CA GLN A 221 -28.95 -26.83 -25.24
C GLN A 221 -27.83 -25.81 -25.37
N ALA A 222 -26.83 -25.90 -24.49
CA ALA A 222 -25.62 -25.11 -24.56
C ALA A 222 -24.40 -26.04 -24.56
N GLU A 223 -23.50 -25.84 -25.51
CA GLU A 223 -22.20 -26.51 -25.61
C GLU A 223 -21.11 -25.52 -25.22
N TYR A 224 -20.42 -25.79 -24.11
CA TYR A 224 -19.35 -24.95 -23.59
C TYR A 224 -18.00 -25.38 -24.15
N ASN A 225 -17.21 -24.41 -24.60
CA ASN A 225 -15.84 -24.60 -25.04
C ASN A 225 -14.88 -24.26 -23.90
N GLU A 226 -13.78 -24.99 -23.81
CA GLU A 226 -12.69 -24.65 -22.91
C GLU A 226 -11.97 -23.41 -23.43
N VAL A 227 -11.82 -22.40 -22.58
CA VAL A 227 -11.12 -21.16 -22.92
C VAL A 227 -9.67 -21.23 -22.48
N GLU A 228 -8.75 -20.95 -23.39
CA GLU A 228 -7.32 -20.91 -23.10
C GLU A 228 -6.88 -19.51 -22.65
N VAL A 229 -6.22 -19.45 -21.49
CA VAL A 229 -5.59 -18.23 -20.97
C VAL A 229 -4.14 -18.51 -20.62
N VAL A 230 -3.28 -17.51 -20.68
CA VAL A 230 -1.89 -17.57 -20.21
C VAL A 230 -1.76 -16.66 -19.01
N ILE A 231 -1.26 -17.20 -17.90
CA ILE A 231 -0.91 -16.43 -16.70
C ILE A 231 0.61 -16.48 -16.53
N ASP A 232 1.22 -15.31 -16.36
CA ASP A 232 2.64 -15.09 -16.27
C ASP A 232 3.01 -14.61 -14.87
N PHE A 233 3.65 -15.50 -14.11
CA PHE A 233 4.16 -15.28 -12.75
C PHE A 233 5.68 -15.11 -12.74
N THR A 234 6.33 -14.80 -13.87
CA THR A 234 7.77 -14.54 -13.88
C THR A 234 8.16 -13.40 -12.92
N ASN A 235 7.26 -12.44 -12.69
CA ASN A 235 7.29 -11.56 -11.52
C ASN A 235 6.06 -11.85 -10.64
N PRO A 236 6.20 -12.56 -9.51
CA PRO A 236 5.07 -12.96 -8.68
C PRO A 236 4.44 -11.80 -7.89
N ALA A 237 5.12 -10.67 -7.74
CA ALA A 237 4.52 -9.43 -7.21
C ALA A 237 3.77 -8.62 -8.28
N LYS A 238 4.05 -8.85 -9.57
CA LYS A 238 3.39 -8.19 -10.70
C LYS A 238 3.00 -9.19 -11.79
N PRO A 239 2.16 -10.21 -11.46
CA PRO A 239 1.75 -11.21 -12.43
C PRO A 239 0.90 -10.57 -13.53
N THR A 240 0.87 -11.20 -14.70
CA THR A 240 -0.01 -10.78 -15.80
C THR A 240 -0.83 -11.95 -16.31
N MET A 241 -1.93 -11.66 -17.00
CA MET A 241 -2.77 -12.67 -17.66
C MET A 241 -3.08 -12.18 -19.08
N SER A 242 -3.33 -13.11 -19.99
CA SER A 242 -3.67 -12.80 -21.38
C SER A 242 -4.47 -13.94 -22.03
N TRP A 243 -5.25 -13.62 -23.05
CA TRP A 243 -5.94 -14.58 -23.89
C TRP A 243 -6.21 -13.98 -25.27
N GLU A 244 -6.38 -14.83 -26.27
CA GLU A 244 -6.82 -14.43 -27.61
C GLU A 244 -8.33 -14.59 -27.75
N GLU A 245 -8.89 -14.00 -28.83
CA GLU A 245 -10.29 -14.21 -29.19
C GLU A 245 -10.56 -15.68 -29.49
N GLN A 246 -11.63 -16.21 -28.91
CA GLN A 246 -11.94 -17.63 -29.00
C GLN A 246 -13.43 -17.88 -28.75
N LEU A 247 -13.95 -18.92 -29.39
CA LEU A 247 -15.32 -19.37 -29.19
C LEU A 247 -15.47 -19.89 -27.76
N SER A 248 -16.49 -19.40 -27.05
CA SER A 248 -16.71 -19.77 -25.65
C SER A 248 -17.94 -20.67 -25.48
N VAL A 249 -19.05 -20.37 -26.14
CA VAL A 249 -20.26 -21.19 -26.05
C VAL A 249 -21.04 -21.17 -27.35
N THR A 250 -21.65 -22.30 -27.66
CA THR A 250 -22.64 -22.44 -28.74
C THR A 250 -23.99 -22.81 -28.14
N VAL A 251 -25.04 -22.05 -28.46
CA VAL A 251 -26.39 -22.28 -27.94
C VAL A 251 -27.30 -22.80 -29.05
N TYR A 252 -27.95 -23.93 -28.83
CA TYR A 252 -28.94 -24.52 -29.72
C TYR A 252 -30.33 -24.29 -29.16
N TRP A 253 -31.11 -23.43 -29.83
CA TRP A 253 -32.49 -23.16 -29.46
C TRP A 253 -33.43 -24.28 -29.93
N ASP A 254 -34.57 -24.44 -29.26
CA ASP A 254 -35.57 -25.46 -29.59
C ASP A 254 -35.98 -25.39 -31.07
N GLY A 255 -35.70 -26.46 -31.80
CA GLY A 255 -35.98 -26.58 -33.23
C GLY A 255 -34.93 -25.94 -34.16
N ASP A 256 -33.86 -25.35 -33.62
CA ASP A 256 -32.71 -24.86 -34.36
C ASP A 256 -31.53 -25.85 -34.31
N THR A 257 -30.98 -26.16 -35.48
CA THR A 257 -29.82 -27.05 -35.62
C THR A 257 -28.54 -26.32 -36.02
N THR A 258 -28.59 -25.00 -36.28
CA THR A 258 -27.43 -24.20 -36.67
C THR A 258 -26.62 -23.70 -35.48
N GLY A 259 -27.28 -23.33 -34.38
CA GLY A 259 -26.63 -22.92 -33.14
C GLY A 259 -26.04 -21.50 -33.22
N ASP A 260 -26.24 -20.72 -32.15
CA ASP A 260 -25.69 -19.38 -32.01
C ASP A 260 -24.33 -19.42 -31.31
N GLU A 261 -23.30 -18.90 -31.96
CA GLU A 261 -21.94 -18.85 -31.44
C GLU A 261 -21.65 -17.56 -30.67
N TYR A 262 -21.08 -17.70 -29.47
CA TYR A 262 -20.67 -16.60 -28.62
C TYR A 262 -19.17 -16.66 -28.37
N TRP A 263 -18.47 -15.65 -28.87
CA TRP A 263 -17.03 -15.49 -28.82
C TRP A 263 -16.66 -14.56 -27.67
N ILE A 264 -15.53 -14.85 -27.03
CA ILE A 264 -14.94 -13.95 -26.04
C ILE A 264 -13.78 -13.19 -26.66
N GLN A 265 -13.66 -11.93 -26.27
CA GLN A 265 -12.60 -11.04 -26.72
C GLN A 265 -12.01 -10.35 -25.49
N ALA A 266 -10.70 -10.27 -25.43
CA ALA A 266 -10.03 -9.46 -24.42
C ALA A 266 -10.44 -7.99 -24.61
N ALA A 267 -10.72 -7.31 -23.50
CA ALA A 267 -11.01 -5.90 -23.55
C ALA A 267 -9.76 -5.10 -23.92
N VAL A 268 -9.77 -4.49 -25.11
CA VAL A 268 -8.68 -3.63 -25.56
C VAL A 268 -8.48 -2.51 -24.54
N ASN A 269 -7.28 -2.42 -23.96
CA ASN A 269 -6.89 -1.44 -22.94
C ASN A 269 -7.66 -1.50 -21.60
N GLN A 270 -8.29 -2.62 -21.24
CA GLN A 270 -8.74 -2.80 -19.85
C GLN A 270 -7.69 -3.61 -19.08
N PRO A 271 -7.18 -3.10 -17.95
CA PRO A 271 -6.19 -3.81 -17.16
C PRO A 271 -6.81 -5.05 -16.53
N ILE A 272 -6.08 -6.16 -16.58
CA ILE A 272 -6.31 -7.27 -15.67
C ILE A 272 -5.70 -6.84 -14.33
N ALA A 273 -6.54 -6.63 -13.34
CA ALA A 273 -6.15 -6.19 -12.02
C ALA A 273 -5.89 -7.43 -11.17
N ILE A 274 -4.63 -7.63 -10.80
CA ILE A 274 -4.24 -8.65 -9.83
C ILE A 274 -3.75 -7.92 -8.59
N SER A 275 -4.48 -8.06 -7.48
CA SER A 275 -3.98 -7.67 -6.17
C SER A 275 -3.36 -8.89 -5.52
N THR A 276 -2.04 -8.88 -5.40
CA THR A 276 -1.27 -10.00 -4.86
C THR A 276 -1.45 -10.07 -3.33
N CYS A 277 -1.49 -8.93 -2.64
CA CYS A 277 -1.80 -8.84 -1.21
C CYS A 277 -3.25 -9.20 -0.85
N ASP A 278 -4.23 -8.68 -1.58
CA ASP A 278 -5.64 -9.03 -1.32
C ASP A 278 -6.01 -10.41 -1.88
N LYS A 279 -5.10 -11.03 -2.65
CA LYS A 279 -5.32 -12.29 -3.37
C LYS A 279 -6.59 -12.22 -4.23
N THR A 280 -6.70 -11.14 -5.00
CA THR A 280 -7.84 -10.95 -5.93
C THR A 280 -7.36 -10.85 -7.37
N LEU A 281 -8.17 -11.39 -8.29
CA LEU A 281 -7.99 -11.26 -9.73
C LEU A 281 -9.28 -10.70 -10.32
N GLU A 282 -9.17 -9.63 -11.08
CA GLU A 282 -10.30 -9.00 -11.74
C GLU A 282 -9.98 -8.62 -13.17
N PHE A 283 -10.91 -8.91 -14.09
CA PHE A 283 -10.78 -8.48 -15.48
C PHE A 283 -12.14 -8.27 -16.14
N THR A 284 -12.12 -7.59 -17.28
CA THR A 284 -13.28 -7.44 -18.15
C THR A 284 -13.03 -8.16 -19.47
N TYR A 285 -13.99 -8.96 -19.93
CA TYR A 285 -14.00 -9.49 -21.30
C TYR A 285 -15.24 -8.98 -22.04
N TYR A 286 -15.15 -9.00 -23.37
CA TYR A 286 -16.28 -8.72 -24.24
C TYR A 286 -16.81 -10.00 -24.84
N MET A 287 -18.13 -10.14 -24.85
CA MET A 287 -18.80 -11.16 -25.63
C MET A 287 -19.19 -10.57 -26.99
N ALA A 288 -18.90 -11.30 -28.07
CA ALA A 288 -19.31 -11.00 -29.43
C ALA A 288 -20.10 -12.19 -29.99
N ASN A 289 -21.20 -11.90 -30.66
CA ASN A 289 -21.92 -12.87 -31.50
C ASN A 289 -21.92 -12.27 -32.92
N PRO A 290 -21.54 -13.03 -33.97
CA PRO A 290 -21.43 -12.51 -35.33
C PRO A 290 -22.76 -11.95 -35.89
N ASP A 291 -23.90 -12.38 -35.37
CA ASP A 291 -25.22 -11.87 -35.74
C ASP A 291 -25.61 -10.58 -35.00
N TRP A 292 -24.85 -10.19 -33.96
CA TRP A 292 -25.11 -9.00 -33.15
C TRP A 292 -24.13 -7.88 -33.50
N ALA A 293 -24.65 -6.68 -33.77
CA ALA A 293 -23.83 -5.49 -34.04
C ALA A 293 -23.16 -4.88 -32.78
N ARG A 294 -23.21 -5.55 -31.61
CA ARG A 294 -22.76 -4.99 -30.32
C ARG A 294 -22.05 -6.02 -29.47
N SER A 295 -20.87 -5.66 -28.96
CA SER A 295 -20.19 -6.42 -27.92
C SER A 295 -20.65 -5.99 -26.53
N TYR A 296 -20.79 -6.94 -25.61
CA TYR A 296 -21.20 -6.69 -24.24
C TYR A 296 -20.06 -6.96 -23.27
N ALA A 297 -19.86 -6.06 -22.30
CA ALA A 297 -18.79 -6.18 -21.31
C ALA A 297 -19.27 -6.99 -20.10
N PHE A 298 -18.43 -7.93 -19.67
CA PHE A 298 -18.62 -8.76 -18.49
C PHE A 298 -17.39 -8.60 -17.60
N ARG A 299 -17.61 -8.37 -16.30
CA ARG A 299 -16.54 -8.25 -15.32
C ARG A 299 -16.47 -9.53 -14.50
N VAL A 300 -15.29 -10.12 -14.42
CA VAL A 300 -15.01 -11.31 -13.61
C VAL A 300 -14.11 -10.88 -12.46
N ALA A 301 -14.45 -11.32 -11.24
CA ALA A 301 -13.67 -11.10 -10.04
C ALA A 301 -13.53 -12.40 -9.26
N PHE A 302 -12.30 -12.73 -8.87
CA PHE A 302 -11.96 -13.86 -8.00
C PHE A 302 -11.42 -13.32 -6.68
N ASN A 303 -11.81 -13.99 -5.58
CA ASN A 303 -11.20 -13.81 -4.28
C ASN A 303 -10.62 -15.16 -3.84
N PHE A 304 -9.29 -15.24 -3.75
CA PHE A 304 -8.57 -16.44 -3.37
C PHE A 304 -8.23 -16.47 -1.86
N GLY A 305 -8.71 -15.48 -1.08
CA GLY A 305 -8.43 -15.34 0.35
C GLY A 305 -9.40 -16.03 1.31
N ASP A 306 -10.44 -16.73 0.80
CA ASP A 306 -11.48 -17.41 1.60
C ASP A 306 -11.28 -18.93 1.75
#